data_AF-A0A3B3Q5G7-F1
#
_entry.id   AF-A0A3B3Q5G7-F1
#
_cell.length_a   1.000
_cell.length_b   1.000
_cell.length_c   1.000
_cell.angle_alpha   90.00
_cell.angle_beta   90.00
_cell.angle_gamma   90.00
#
_symmetry.space_group_name_H-M   'P 1'
#
loop_
_entity.id
_entity.type
_entity.pdbx_description
1 polymer ?
#
loop_
_entity_poly.entity_id
_entity_poly.type
_entity_poly.pdbx_seq_one_letter_code
_entity_poly.pdbx_strand_id
1 'polypeptide(L)'
;MAGTSRHDRAMTMDAKRQLLTVSDPLERLRLQCLARGSAGIKGLGRTFKIMDDDNSRTLDTKEFLKGLNDYGVNIEKDEALKLFQLFDRDGSGLIDFDEFLIMLRPPMSNARKEVIMEAFRKLDKTGDGIITIEDLKGVYNAKNHPKYQNGELTEEQVFRQFLDNFDSPYDKDGKVTQEEFMNYYAGVSASIDTDVYFIVMMRNAWKLN
;
A
#
# COMPACT_ATOMS: atom_id res chain seq x y z
N MET A 1 -8.26 -15.02 -20.11
CA MET A 1 -7.17 -14.02 -19.99
C MET A 1 -7.22 -12.94 -21.10
N ALA A 2 -8.41 -12.42 -21.44
CA ALA A 2 -8.56 -11.33 -22.44
C ALA A 2 -9.00 -9.99 -21.83
N GLY A 3 -9.47 -10.00 -20.58
CA GLY A 3 -9.89 -8.79 -19.84
C GLY A 3 -8.71 -7.99 -19.29
N THR A 4 -7.68 -8.66 -18.79
CA THR A 4 -6.47 -8.05 -18.22
C THR A 4 -5.70 -7.25 -19.26
N SER A 5 -5.47 -7.83 -20.44
CA SER A 5 -4.74 -7.18 -21.55
C SER A 5 -5.45 -5.97 -22.16
N ARG A 6 -6.78 -5.89 -22.10
CA ARG A 6 -7.53 -4.69 -22.50
C ARG A 6 -7.48 -3.59 -21.44
N HIS A 7 -7.58 -3.97 -20.16
CA HIS A 7 -7.48 -3.05 -19.04
C HIS A 7 -6.09 -2.41 -18.96
N ASP A 8 -5.02 -3.21 -19.09
CA ASP A 8 -3.63 -2.73 -19.08
C ASP A 8 -3.35 -1.75 -20.22
N ARG A 9 -3.90 -2.02 -21.41
CA ARG A 9 -3.80 -1.11 -22.57
C ARG A 9 -4.55 0.20 -22.34
N ALA A 10 -5.74 0.15 -21.74
CA ALA A 10 -6.50 1.35 -21.41
C ALA A 10 -5.75 2.21 -20.38
N MET A 11 -5.24 1.59 -19.31
CA MET A 11 -4.42 2.28 -18.30
C MET A 11 -3.15 2.90 -18.91
N THR A 12 -2.47 2.17 -19.80
CA THR A 12 -1.27 2.69 -20.49
C THR A 12 -1.59 3.93 -21.34
N MET A 13 -2.71 3.90 -22.08
CA MET A 13 -3.13 5.03 -22.92
C MET A 13 -3.54 6.24 -22.08
N ASP A 14 -4.27 5.99 -20.99
CA ASP A 14 -4.69 7.04 -20.06
C ASP A 14 -3.48 7.67 -19.35
N ALA A 15 -2.53 6.86 -18.89
CA ALA A 15 -1.30 7.34 -18.28
C ALA A 15 -0.50 8.25 -19.23
N LYS A 16 -0.38 7.86 -20.51
CA LYS A 16 0.27 8.69 -21.55
C LYS A 16 -0.41 10.02 -21.77
N ARG A 17 -1.75 10.08 -21.65
CA ARG A 17 -2.49 11.34 -21.73
C ARG A 17 -2.24 12.22 -20.50
N GLN A 18 -2.28 11.64 -19.30
CA GLN A 18 -2.06 12.39 -18.05
C GLN A 18 -0.62 12.94 -17.92
N LEU A 19 0.37 12.25 -18.50
CA LEU A 19 1.77 12.72 -18.57
C LEU A 19 1.94 14.08 -19.24
N LEU A 20 0.99 14.50 -20.09
CA LEU A 20 1.05 15.81 -20.77
C LEU A 20 0.74 16.98 -19.84
N THR A 21 0.03 16.74 -18.75
CA THR A 21 -0.51 17.80 -17.87
C THR A 21 -0.01 17.72 -16.44
N VAL A 22 0.57 16.60 -16.03
CA VAL A 22 1.03 16.36 -14.65
C VAL A 22 2.28 17.18 -14.33
N SER A 23 2.21 17.98 -13.27
CA SER A 23 3.34 18.74 -12.72
C SER A 23 4.03 18.03 -11.56
N ASP A 24 3.28 17.29 -10.75
CA ASP A 24 3.80 16.60 -9.57
C ASP A 24 4.83 15.51 -9.95
N PRO A 25 6.06 15.56 -9.40
CA PRO A 25 7.12 14.62 -9.77
C PRO A 25 6.82 13.16 -9.42
N LEU A 26 6.17 12.92 -8.27
CA LEU A 26 5.81 11.58 -7.83
C LEU A 26 4.78 10.97 -8.77
N GLU A 27 3.72 11.72 -9.08
CA GLU A 27 2.69 11.28 -10.00
C GLU A 27 3.23 11.13 -11.42
N ARG A 28 4.15 11.99 -11.84
CA ARG A 28 4.86 11.81 -13.11
C ARG A 28 5.65 10.50 -13.14
N LEU A 29 6.39 10.17 -12.08
CA LEU A 29 7.12 8.90 -11.98
C LEU A 29 6.17 7.69 -12.05
N ARG A 30 5.06 7.73 -11.30
CA ARG A 30 4.01 6.69 -11.35
C ARG A 30 3.47 6.50 -12.76
N LEU A 31 3.08 7.59 -13.42
CA LEU A 31 2.54 7.56 -14.78
C LEU A 31 3.58 7.07 -15.79
N GLN A 32 4.87 7.39 -15.61
CA GLN A 32 5.96 6.87 -16.42
C GLN A 32 6.16 5.36 -16.26
N CYS A 33 6.04 4.83 -15.04
CA CYS A 33 6.03 3.39 -14.79
C CYS A 33 4.82 2.73 -15.47
N LEU A 34 3.61 3.27 -15.29
CA LEU A 34 2.38 2.76 -15.92
C LEU A 34 2.45 2.79 -17.44
N ALA A 35 2.94 3.88 -18.04
CA ALA A 35 3.08 4.04 -19.48
C ALA A 35 4.07 3.06 -20.12
N ARG A 36 5.05 2.56 -19.34
CA ARG A 36 5.99 1.50 -19.74
C ARG A 36 5.45 0.08 -19.49
N GLY A 37 4.20 -0.06 -19.05
CA GLY A 37 3.58 -1.35 -18.76
C GLY A 37 4.02 -1.95 -17.43
N SER A 38 4.59 -1.14 -16.52
CA SER A 38 4.84 -1.53 -15.13
C SER A 38 3.57 -1.41 -14.29
N ALA A 39 2.48 -2.05 -14.74
CA ALA A 39 1.26 -2.16 -13.95
C ALA A 39 1.43 -3.25 -12.88
N GLY A 40 1.22 -2.88 -11.62
CA GLY A 40 1.27 -3.79 -10.47
C GLY A 40 2.67 -4.17 -9.97
N ILE A 41 2.69 -5.03 -8.95
CA ILE A 41 3.90 -5.32 -8.15
C ILE A 41 5.07 -5.89 -8.96
N LYS A 42 4.80 -6.74 -9.96
CA LYS A 42 5.84 -7.31 -10.83
C LYS A 42 6.46 -6.25 -11.75
N GLY A 43 5.66 -5.29 -12.21
CA GLY A 43 6.13 -4.18 -13.04
C GLY A 43 7.05 -3.26 -12.26
N LEU A 44 6.60 -2.86 -11.07
CA LEU A 44 7.38 -2.03 -10.16
C LEU A 44 8.64 -2.75 -9.65
N GLY A 45 8.57 -4.06 -9.41
CA GLY A 45 9.75 -4.89 -9.10
C GLY A 45 10.82 -4.86 -10.19
N ARG A 46 10.43 -4.90 -11.46
CA ARG A 46 11.38 -4.72 -12.57
C ARG A 46 11.95 -3.29 -12.60
N THR A 47 11.12 -2.30 -12.31
CA THR A 47 11.52 -0.89 -12.28
C THR A 47 12.57 -0.66 -11.20
N PHE A 48 12.31 -1.13 -9.98
CA PHE A 48 13.23 -1.07 -8.84
C PHE A 48 14.58 -1.73 -9.17
N LYS A 49 14.54 -2.96 -9.70
CA LYS A 49 15.75 -3.69 -10.09
C LYS A 49 16.56 -3.01 -11.21
N ILE A 50 15.94 -2.18 -12.04
CA ILE A 50 16.66 -1.40 -13.07
C ILE A 50 17.36 -0.20 -12.45
N MET A 51 16.82 0.36 -11.36
CA MET A 51 17.40 1.50 -10.66
C MET A 51 18.51 1.10 -9.69
N ASP A 52 18.38 -0.09 -9.08
CA ASP A 52 19.35 -0.72 -8.16
C ASP A 52 20.56 -1.25 -8.96
N ASP A 53 21.58 -0.40 -9.17
CA ASP A 53 22.73 -0.69 -10.01
C ASP A 53 23.66 -1.71 -9.34
N ASP A 54 23.77 -1.66 -8.01
CA ASP A 54 24.64 -2.52 -7.22
C ASP A 54 23.98 -3.82 -6.71
N ASN A 55 22.68 -4.01 -6.97
CA ASN A 55 21.84 -5.10 -6.44
C ASN A 55 21.84 -5.18 -4.90
N SER A 56 21.97 -4.05 -4.21
CA SER A 56 21.87 -3.97 -2.74
C SER A 56 20.46 -4.31 -2.25
N ARG A 57 19.45 -4.30 -3.14
CA ARG A 57 18.01 -4.39 -2.82
C ARG A 57 17.46 -3.16 -2.12
N THR A 58 18.22 -2.08 -2.16
CA THR A 58 17.88 -0.75 -1.68
C THR A 58 18.25 0.25 -2.76
N LEU A 59 17.68 1.44 -2.76
CA LEU A 59 18.13 2.52 -3.63
C LEU A 59 18.77 3.60 -2.79
N ASP A 60 20.04 3.88 -3.06
CA ASP A 60 20.67 5.07 -2.50
C ASP A 60 20.20 6.34 -3.24
N THR A 61 20.54 7.51 -2.71
CA THR A 61 20.12 8.79 -3.32
C THR A 61 20.62 8.96 -4.76
N LYS A 62 21.80 8.44 -5.10
CA LYS A 62 22.38 8.56 -6.46
C LYS A 62 21.66 7.65 -7.43
N GLU A 63 21.38 6.42 -7.03
CA GLU A 63 20.60 5.44 -7.80
C GLU A 63 19.18 5.95 -8.05
N PHE A 64 18.54 6.50 -7.02
CA PHE A 64 17.22 7.12 -7.16
C PHE A 64 17.22 8.30 -8.13
N LEU A 65 18.18 9.24 -7.99
CA LEU A 65 18.36 10.38 -8.91
C LEU A 65 18.59 9.94 -10.35
N LYS A 66 19.43 8.92 -10.57
CA LYS A 66 19.69 8.35 -11.89
C LYS A 66 18.40 7.72 -12.44
N GLY A 67 17.70 6.92 -11.63
CA GLY A 67 16.44 6.29 -11.98
C GLY A 67 15.36 7.29 -12.41
N LEU A 68 15.22 8.41 -11.69
CA LEU A 68 14.30 9.49 -12.07
C LEU A 68 14.58 10.01 -13.49
N ASN A 69 15.85 10.29 -13.79
CA ASN A 69 16.27 10.76 -15.12
C ASN A 69 16.02 9.71 -16.21
N ASP A 70 16.35 8.44 -15.95
CA ASP A 70 16.13 7.33 -16.91
C ASP A 70 14.64 7.13 -17.23
N TYR A 71 13.76 7.41 -16.25
CA TYR A 71 12.31 7.35 -16.42
C TYR A 71 11.71 8.64 -17.01
N GLY A 72 12.53 9.67 -17.26
CA GLY A 72 12.11 10.94 -17.86
C GLY A 72 11.47 11.91 -16.87
N VAL A 73 11.76 11.75 -15.58
CA VAL A 73 11.37 12.65 -14.50
C VAL A 73 12.55 13.58 -14.23
N ASN A 74 12.72 14.57 -15.10
CA ASN A 74 13.79 15.55 -15.00
C ASN A 74 13.36 16.66 -14.05
N ILE A 75 13.88 16.62 -12.83
CA ILE A 75 13.62 17.59 -11.76
C ILE A 75 14.93 18.10 -11.18
N GLU A 76 14.88 19.23 -10.46
CA GLU A 76 16.06 19.77 -9.80
C GLU A 76 16.52 18.86 -8.66
N LYS A 77 17.81 18.90 -8.35
CA LYS A 77 18.40 18.04 -7.31
C LYS A 77 17.69 18.19 -5.96
N ASP A 78 17.37 19.42 -5.57
CA ASP A 78 16.69 19.69 -4.29
C ASP A 78 15.26 19.13 -4.26
N GLU A 79 14.56 19.13 -5.40
CA GLU A 79 13.24 18.52 -5.52
C GLU A 79 13.31 17.00 -5.48
N ALA A 80 14.33 16.41 -6.13
CA ALA A 80 14.58 14.97 -6.05
C ALA A 80 14.96 14.51 -4.64
N LEU A 81 15.72 15.32 -3.88
CA LEU A 81 16.03 15.02 -2.48
C LEU A 81 14.79 15.06 -1.59
N LYS A 82 13.88 16.02 -1.81
CA LYS A 82 12.58 16.02 -1.12
C LYS A 82 11.75 14.81 -1.48
N LEU A 83 11.73 14.42 -2.76
CA LEU A 83 11.04 13.22 -3.20
C LEU A 83 11.65 11.97 -2.56
N PHE A 84 12.97 11.88 -2.49
CA PHE A 84 13.67 10.78 -1.81
C PHE A 84 13.22 10.66 -0.34
N GLN A 85 13.17 11.77 0.39
CA GLN A 85 12.70 11.80 1.78
C GLN A 85 11.23 11.41 1.94
N LEU A 86 10.40 11.54 0.89
CA LEU A 86 9.03 11.03 0.92
C LEU A 86 8.98 9.51 0.75
N PHE A 87 9.97 8.91 0.09
CA PHE A 87 10.09 7.47 -0.06
C PHE A 87 10.74 6.81 1.16
N ASP A 88 11.84 7.38 1.65
CA ASP A 88 12.60 6.94 2.84
C ASP A 88 11.80 7.29 4.11
N ARG A 89 10.83 6.45 4.46
CA ARG A 89 9.88 6.69 5.54
C ARG A 89 10.49 6.35 6.89
N ASP A 90 11.39 5.37 6.93
CA ASP A 90 12.09 4.98 8.14
C ASP A 90 13.32 5.86 8.44
N GLY A 91 13.73 6.70 7.49
CA GLY A 91 14.85 7.63 7.64
C GLY A 91 16.20 6.92 7.63
N SER A 92 16.28 5.72 7.04
CA SER A 92 17.51 4.95 6.89
C SER A 92 18.52 5.59 5.93
N GLY A 93 18.09 6.56 5.12
CA GLY A 93 18.88 7.14 4.05
C GLY A 93 18.94 6.26 2.80
N LEU A 94 18.13 5.21 2.75
CA LEU A 94 17.98 4.25 1.66
C LEU A 94 16.50 4.05 1.39
N ILE A 95 16.12 3.74 0.15
CA ILE A 95 14.73 3.38 -0.18
C ILE A 95 14.67 1.87 -0.37
N ASP A 96 13.94 1.17 0.49
CA ASP A 96 13.70 -0.26 0.31
C ASP A 96 12.60 -0.54 -0.74
N PHE A 97 12.42 -1.82 -1.09
CA PHE A 97 11.44 -2.20 -2.08
C PHE A 97 9.98 -1.94 -1.65
N ASP A 98 9.67 -2.09 -0.36
CA ASP A 98 8.32 -1.88 0.16
C ASP A 98 7.97 -0.40 0.18
N GLU A 99 8.89 0.47 0.59
CA GLU A 99 8.80 1.93 0.49
C GLU A 99 8.59 2.39 -0.95
N PHE A 100 9.39 1.86 -1.88
CA PHE A 100 9.25 2.14 -3.31
C PHE A 100 7.88 1.72 -3.84
N LEU A 101 7.40 0.54 -3.44
CA LEU A 101 6.09 0.03 -3.85
C LEU A 101 4.95 0.87 -3.28
N ILE A 102 4.99 1.24 -2.01
CA ILE A 102 3.97 2.08 -1.37
C ILE A 102 3.85 3.40 -2.12
N MET A 103 4.99 4.02 -2.43
CA MET A 103 5.01 5.30 -3.11
C MET A 103 4.62 5.22 -4.57
N LEU A 104 4.94 4.15 -5.31
CA LEU A 104 4.64 4.09 -6.76
C LEU A 104 3.40 3.30 -7.14
N ARG A 105 2.72 2.68 -6.18
CA ARG A 105 1.46 2.01 -6.46
C ARG A 105 0.43 3.00 -6.98
N PRO A 106 -0.32 2.67 -8.05
CA PRO A 106 -1.40 3.52 -8.51
C PRO A 106 -2.45 3.70 -7.42
N PRO A 107 -3.12 4.86 -7.37
CA PRO A 107 -4.14 5.10 -6.37
C PRO A 107 -5.26 4.06 -6.50
N MET A 108 -5.69 3.51 -5.37
CA MET A 108 -6.85 2.62 -5.35
C MET A 108 -8.09 3.34 -5.86
N SER A 109 -8.95 2.63 -6.57
CA SER A 109 -10.24 3.17 -7.00
C SER A 109 -11.08 3.57 -5.78
N ASN A 110 -11.96 4.56 -5.98
CA ASN A 110 -12.86 5.01 -4.90
C ASN A 110 -13.72 3.85 -4.40
N ALA A 111 -14.15 2.92 -5.27
CA ALA A 111 -14.92 1.76 -4.86
C ALA A 111 -14.17 0.84 -3.88
N ARG A 112 -12.86 0.64 -4.08
CA ARG A 112 -12.02 -0.13 -3.14
C ARG A 112 -11.81 0.64 -1.83
N LYS A 113 -11.56 1.95 -1.91
CA LYS A 113 -11.41 2.80 -0.72
C LYS A 113 -12.67 2.78 0.14
N GLU A 114 -13.86 2.90 -0.46
CA GLU A 114 -15.14 2.88 0.26
C GLU A 114 -15.36 1.57 1.01
N VAL A 115 -15.13 0.40 0.40
CA VAL A 115 -15.32 -0.88 1.10
C VAL A 115 -14.28 -1.11 2.21
N ILE A 116 -13.06 -0.58 2.08
CA ILE A 116 -12.05 -0.57 3.15
C ILE A 116 -12.53 0.30 4.31
N MET A 117 -13.06 1.50 4.01
CA MET A 117 -13.59 2.40 5.04
C MET A 117 -14.84 1.85 5.71
N GLU A 118 -15.68 1.11 5.00
CA GLU A 118 -16.83 0.41 5.58
C GLU A 118 -16.37 -0.66 6.58
N ALA A 119 -15.33 -1.43 6.24
CA ALA A 119 -14.71 -2.38 7.16
C ALA A 119 -14.10 -1.69 8.38
N PHE A 120 -13.38 -0.58 8.18
CA PHE A 120 -12.79 0.20 9.28
C PHE A 120 -13.86 0.69 10.25
N ARG A 121 -14.90 1.37 9.73
CA ARG A 121 -16.03 1.90 10.54
C ARG A 121 -16.81 0.80 11.26
N LYS A 122 -16.81 -0.42 10.74
CA LYS A 122 -17.43 -1.56 11.43
C LYS A 122 -16.64 -1.96 12.68
N LEU A 123 -15.31 -1.85 12.62
CA LEU A 123 -14.39 -2.19 13.71
C LEU A 123 -14.34 -1.08 14.75
N ASP A 124 -14.15 0.17 14.33
CA ASP A 124 -14.11 1.36 15.20
C ASP A 124 -15.48 1.60 15.87
N LYS A 125 -15.64 1.08 17.09
CA LYS A 125 -16.90 1.15 17.87
C LYS A 125 -17.00 2.43 18.66
N THR A 126 -15.87 2.94 19.12
CA THR A 126 -15.78 4.24 19.81
C THR A 126 -16.06 5.38 18.85
N GLY A 127 -15.74 5.22 17.56
CA GLY A 127 -15.89 6.25 16.52
C GLY A 127 -14.84 7.35 16.63
N ASP A 128 -13.71 7.07 17.29
CA ASP A 128 -12.61 8.03 17.48
C ASP A 128 -11.59 8.03 16.32
N GLY A 129 -11.80 7.14 15.34
CA GLY A 129 -10.95 7.02 14.16
C GLY A 129 -9.73 6.12 14.37
N ILE A 130 -9.65 5.38 15.48
CA ILE A 130 -8.56 4.47 15.81
C ILE A 130 -9.14 3.14 16.30
N ILE A 131 -8.72 2.02 15.72
CA ILE A 131 -9.15 0.70 16.20
C ILE A 131 -8.21 0.25 17.32
N THR A 132 -8.81 -0.07 18.47
CA THR A 132 -8.11 -0.55 19.66
C THR A 132 -8.60 -1.93 20.10
N ILE A 133 -7.98 -2.51 21.13
CA ILE A 133 -8.43 -3.77 21.74
C ILE A 133 -9.87 -3.63 22.30
N GLU A 134 -10.25 -2.44 22.78
CA GLU A 134 -11.60 -2.19 23.30
C GLU A 134 -12.66 -2.31 22.20
N ASP A 135 -12.37 -1.79 21.01
CA ASP A 135 -13.21 -1.92 19.83
C ASP A 135 -13.40 -3.38 19.42
N LEU A 136 -12.30 -4.14 19.39
CA LEU A 136 -12.32 -5.55 18.98
C LEU A 136 -13.13 -6.44 19.92
N LYS A 137 -13.12 -6.16 21.23
CA LYS A 137 -13.97 -6.87 22.22
C LYS A 137 -15.46 -6.75 21.90
N GLY A 138 -15.88 -5.65 21.25
CA GLY A 138 -17.26 -5.43 20.81
C GLY A 138 -17.64 -6.14 19.52
N VAL A 139 -16.66 -6.68 18.77
CA VAL A 139 -16.87 -7.28 17.44
C VAL A 139 -16.54 -8.76 17.41
N TYR A 140 -15.49 -9.18 18.11
CA TYR A 140 -14.93 -10.51 18.07
C TYR A 140 -14.88 -11.15 19.45
N ASN A 141 -15.05 -12.47 19.48
CA ASN A 141 -15.00 -13.25 20.71
C ASN A 141 -13.73 -14.12 20.72
N ALA A 142 -12.75 -13.76 21.54
CA ALA A 142 -11.48 -14.47 21.67
C ALA A 142 -11.64 -15.89 22.23
N LYS A 143 -12.78 -16.22 22.87
CA LYS A 143 -13.02 -17.55 23.50
C LYS A 143 -13.04 -18.72 22.51
N ASN A 144 -13.26 -18.44 21.24
CA ASN A 144 -13.22 -19.45 20.18
C ASN A 144 -11.81 -19.65 19.59
N HIS A 145 -10.83 -18.84 19.99
CA HIS A 145 -9.46 -18.95 19.50
C HIS A 145 -8.75 -20.15 20.15
N PRO A 146 -8.17 -21.09 19.37
CA PRO A 146 -7.56 -22.30 19.92
C PRO A 146 -6.49 -22.04 21.00
N LYS A 147 -5.66 -21.00 20.78
CA LYS A 147 -4.62 -20.62 21.75
C LYS A 147 -5.13 -19.92 23.01
N TYR A 148 -6.36 -19.40 22.98
CA TYR A 148 -7.01 -18.92 24.20
C TYR A 148 -7.58 -20.11 24.98
N GLN A 149 -8.19 -21.07 24.27
CA GLN A 149 -8.80 -22.26 24.89
C GLN A 149 -7.79 -23.16 25.58
N ASN A 150 -6.57 -23.28 25.04
CA ASN A 150 -5.50 -24.07 25.65
C ASN A 150 -4.66 -23.29 26.67
N GLY A 151 -4.97 -22.00 26.92
CA GLY A 151 -4.30 -21.15 27.91
C GLY A 151 -2.95 -20.58 27.46
N GLU A 152 -2.53 -20.76 26.20
CA GLU A 152 -1.28 -20.19 25.69
C GLU A 152 -1.31 -18.66 25.57
N LEU A 153 -2.47 -18.09 25.22
CA LEU A 153 -2.67 -16.66 25.04
C LEU A 153 -3.81 -16.14 25.91
N THR A 154 -3.61 -14.96 26.49
CA THR A 154 -4.70 -14.19 27.09
C THR A 154 -5.60 -13.59 26.00
N GLU A 155 -6.80 -13.17 26.38
CA GLU A 155 -7.71 -12.47 25.46
C GLU A 155 -7.08 -11.22 24.85
N GLU A 156 -6.38 -10.44 25.68
CA GLU A 156 -5.66 -9.24 25.25
C GLU A 156 -4.55 -9.56 24.25
N GLN A 157 -3.80 -10.64 24.45
CA GLN A 157 -2.76 -11.08 23.52
C GLN A 157 -3.33 -11.56 22.18
N VAL A 158 -4.50 -12.21 22.17
CA VAL A 158 -5.19 -12.59 20.94
C VAL A 158 -5.57 -11.34 20.13
N PHE A 159 -6.14 -10.33 20.80
CA PHE A 159 -6.51 -9.08 20.12
C PHE A 159 -5.29 -8.26 19.69
N ARG A 160 -4.23 -8.21 20.49
CA ARG A 160 -2.97 -7.55 20.10
C ARG A 160 -2.40 -8.19 18.85
N GLN A 161 -2.29 -9.52 18.80
CA GLN A 161 -1.82 -10.25 17.62
C GLN A 161 -2.71 -10.00 16.39
N PHE A 162 -4.01 -9.79 16.58
CA PHE A 162 -4.90 -9.42 15.49
C PHE A 162 -4.59 -8.01 14.96
N LEU A 163 -4.48 -7.02 15.85
CA LEU A 163 -4.14 -5.64 15.49
C LEU A 163 -2.75 -5.54 14.86
N ASP A 164 -1.78 -6.33 15.31
CA ASP A 164 -0.40 -6.37 14.78
C ASP A 164 -0.35 -6.61 13.27
N ASN A 165 -1.37 -7.27 12.69
CA ASN A 165 -1.44 -7.50 11.24
C ASN A 165 -1.71 -6.22 10.44
N PHE A 166 -2.30 -5.19 11.06
CA PHE A 166 -2.68 -3.93 10.42
C PHE A 166 -1.85 -2.75 10.92
N ASP A 167 -1.41 -2.81 12.17
CA ASP A 167 -0.52 -1.85 12.84
C ASP A 167 0.77 -1.65 12.00
N SER A 168 1.30 -0.44 11.94
CA SER A 168 2.48 -0.11 11.14
C SER A 168 3.68 -0.99 11.48
N PRO A 169 4.46 -1.49 10.51
CA PRO A 169 5.71 -2.18 10.81
C PRO A 169 6.76 -1.24 11.43
N TYR A 170 6.61 0.07 11.23
CA TYR A 170 7.55 1.10 11.70
C TYR A 170 7.13 1.71 13.04
N ASP A 171 5.87 1.56 13.45
CA ASP A 171 5.32 2.11 14.70
C ASP A 171 4.30 1.14 15.30
N LYS A 172 4.78 0.13 16.05
CA LYS A 172 3.92 -0.91 16.66
C LYS A 172 3.34 -0.43 17.99
N ASP A 173 2.37 0.48 17.93
CA ASP A 173 1.88 1.18 19.12
C ASP A 173 0.68 0.51 19.83
N GLY A 174 0.08 -0.52 19.24
CA GLY A 174 -1.12 -1.14 19.84
C GLY A 174 -2.41 -0.77 19.15
N LYS A 175 -2.36 0.13 18.18
CA LYS A 175 -3.51 0.81 17.61
C LYS A 175 -3.44 0.71 16.10
N VAL A 176 -4.58 0.95 15.47
CA VAL A 176 -4.67 0.93 14.02
C VAL A 176 -5.48 2.14 13.58
N THR A 177 -4.78 3.11 13.01
CA THR A 177 -5.36 4.29 12.39
C THR A 177 -6.01 3.95 11.05
N GLN A 178 -6.86 4.86 10.56
CA GLN A 178 -7.43 4.76 9.21
C GLN A 178 -6.35 4.65 8.13
N GLU A 179 -5.24 5.38 8.31
CA GLU A 179 -4.13 5.38 7.37
C GLU A 179 -3.42 4.02 7.34
N GLU A 180 -3.13 3.42 8.49
CA GLU A 180 -2.49 2.10 8.58
C GLU A 180 -3.36 1.00 7.98
N PHE A 181 -4.66 1.01 8.32
CA PHE A 181 -5.61 0.05 7.76
C PHE A 181 -5.72 0.19 6.23
N MET A 182 -5.76 1.43 5.73
CA MET A 182 -5.77 1.71 4.29
C MET A 182 -4.47 1.26 3.62
N ASN A 183 -3.31 1.49 4.26
CA ASN A 183 -2.00 1.10 3.76
C ASN A 183 -1.84 -0.42 3.67
N TYR A 184 -2.29 -1.15 4.69
CA TYR A 184 -2.36 -2.61 4.67
C TYR A 184 -3.18 -3.10 3.47
N TYR A 185 -4.41 -2.57 3.31
CA TYR A 185 -5.28 -2.97 2.21
C TYR A 185 -4.83 -2.46 0.85
N ALA A 186 -4.03 -1.40 0.77
CA ALA A 186 -3.37 -1.01 -0.46
C ALA A 186 -2.45 -2.14 -0.96
N GLY A 187 -1.77 -2.83 -0.05
CA GLY A 187 -0.91 -3.99 -0.36
C GLY A 187 -1.71 -5.14 -0.96
N VAL A 188 -2.78 -5.53 -0.27
CA VAL A 188 -3.71 -6.58 -0.73
C VAL A 188 -4.38 -6.18 -2.04
N SER A 189 -4.75 -4.91 -2.19
CA SER A 189 -5.37 -4.36 -3.40
C SER A 189 -4.44 -4.47 -4.61
N ALA A 190 -3.14 -4.20 -4.42
CA ALA A 190 -2.14 -4.30 -5.49
C ALA A 190 -1.94 -5.72 -6.04
N SER A 191 -2.27 -6.75 -5.27
CA SER A 191 -2.21 -8.14 -5.72
C SER A 191 -3.51 -8.63 -6.38
N ILE A 192 -4.55 -7.79 -6.42
CA ILE A 192 -5.88 -8.12 -6.94
C ILE A 192 -6.22 -7.28 -8.16
N ASP A 193 -6.37 -7.95 -9.30
CA ASP A 193 -6.55 -7.33 -10.61
C ASP A 193 -7.89 -6.59 -10.78
N THR A 194 -8.96 -7.01 -10.10
CA THR A 194 -10.31 -6.47 -10.35
C THR A 194 -10.98 -5.94 -9.08
N ASP A 195 -11.64 -4.79 -9.23
CA ASP A 195 -12.41 -4.17 -8.14
C ASP A 195 -13.51 -5.10 -7.64
N VAL A 196 -14.18 -5.81 -8.56
CA VAL A 196 -15.24 -6.77 -8.23
C VAL A 196 -14.72 -7.84 -7.28
N TYR A 197 -13.59 -8.47 -7.60
CA TYR A 197 -13.01 -9.49 -6.74
C TYR A 197 -12.54 -8.92 -5.40
N PHE A 198 -11.87 -7.76 -5.42
CA PHE A 198 -11.43 -7.09 -4.19
C PHE A 198 -12.61 -6.76 -3.26
N ILE A 199 -13.69 -6.20 -3.80
CA ILE A 199 -14.88 -5.83 -3.04
C ILE A 199 -15.57 -7.07 -2.48
N VAL A 200 -15.74 -8.12 -3.27
CA VAL A 200 -16.33 -9.39 -2.79
C VAL A 200 -15.47 -10.01 -1.68
N MET A 201 -14.14 -10.02 -1.84
CA MET A 201 -13.22 -10.49 -0.81
C MET A 201 -13.39 -9.67 0.49
N MET A 202 -13.40 -8.33 0.40
CA MET A 202 -13.58 -7.46 1.56
C MET A 202 -14.91 -7.68 2.26
N ARG A 203 -16.01 -7.73 1.51
CA ARG A 203 -17.34 -7.98 2.08
C ARG A 203 -17.42 -9.33 2.79
N ASN A 204 -16.83 -10.37 2.20
CA ASN A 204 -16.82 -11.72 2.79
C ASN A 204 -15.93 -11.82 4.03
N ALA A 205 -14.76 -11.18 4.01
CA ALA A 205 -13.80 -11.16 5.11
C ALA A 205 -14.38 -10.44 6.34
N TRP A 206 -14.98 -9.27 6.11
CA TRP A 206 -15.48 -8.41 7.18
C TRP A 206 -16.97 -8.59 7.46
N LYS A 207 -17.67 -9.50 6.77
CA LYS A 207 -19.13 -9.70 6.87
C LYS A 207 -19.89 -8.38 6.69
N LEU A 208 -19.57 -7.64 5.65
CA LEU A 208 -20.29 -6.44 5.24
C LEU A 208 -21.54 -6.84 4.47
N ASN A 209 -22.60 -6.04 4.58
CA ASN A 209 -23.91 -6.34 4.00
C ASN A 209 -23.99 -5.94 2.52
#